data_AF-A0A930U953-F1
#
_entry.id   AF-A0A930U953-F1
#
_cell.length_a   1.000
_cell.length_b   1.000
_cell.length_c   1.000
_cell.angle_alpha   90.00
_cell.angle_beta   90.00
_cell.angle_gamma   90.00
#
_symmetry.space_group_name_H-M   'P 1'
#
loop_
_entity.id
_entity.type
_entity.pdbx_description
1 polymer ?
#
loop_
_entity_poly.entity_id
_entity_poly.type
_entity_poly.pdbx_seq_one_letter_code
_entity_poly.pdbx_strand_id
1 'polypeptide(L)'
;QGRVWGTWLARTVGEGYLVLGECVVGGTTTALAVLTGLGIEARNRVNSSHPHCNHDQKWAVVCQGLAAAELTDDPLSVVAAVGDPMQVVAAGLALAVSGLGRGVLLAGGTQMLAVWALAKALADYYGLPWRPEELMVGTTRWVAADPTGDTPGLAAAVGAPLIAADLNFSSSRYASLRAYEQGFVKEGVAAGGCALAAHLTANWSAGDLLARVEALLPTVSTPPLSQRL
;
A
#
# COMPACT_ATOMS: atom_id res chain seq x y z
N GLN A 1 14.88 12.35 3.42
CA GLN A 1 14.61 11.73 4.74
C GLN A 1 14.42 10.22 4.65
N GLY A 2 13.55 9.70 3.77
CA GLY A 2 13.35 8.24 3.60
C GLY A 2 14.63 7.43 3.44
N ARG A 3 15.57 7.86 2.58
CA ARG A 3 16.88 7.20 2.41
C ARG A 3 17.75 7.15 3.68
N VAL A 4 17.72 8.21 4.49
CA VAL A 4 18.50 8.30 5.74
C VAL A 4 17.96 7.29 6.75
N TRP A 5 16.64 7.28 6.95
CA TRP A 5 15.98 6.32 7.83
C TRP A 5 16.09 4.89 7.31
N GLY A 6 15.96 4.67 6.00
CA GLY A 6 16.12 3.35 5.39
C GLY A 6 17.53 2.80 5.58
N THR A 7 18.57 3.62 5.39
CA THR A 7 19.96 3.21 5.66
C THR A 7 20.17 2.83 7.12
N TRP A 8 19.60 3.60 8.04
CA TRP A 8 19.68 3.31 9.47
C TRP A 8 18.94 2.00 9.81
N LEU A 9 17.70 1.85 9.35
CA LEU A 9 16.90 0.65 9.58
C LEU A 9 17.56 -0.60 9.00
N ALA A 10 18.07 -0.56 7.77
CA ALA A 10 18.74 -1.68 7.12
C ALA A 10 19.93 -2.21 7.93
N ARG A 11 20.66 -1.32 8.62
CA ARG A 11 21.77 -1.69 9.50
C ARG A 11 21.28 -2.26 10.83
N THR A 12 20.13 -1.81 11.31
CA THR A 12 19.55 -2.24 12.60
C THR A 12 18.84 -3.60 12.50
N VAL A 13 18.16 -3.90 11.40
CA VAL A 13 17.37 -5.14 11.26
C VAL A 13 18.21 -6.40 11.06
N GLY A 14 19.52 -6.29 10.90
CA GLY A 14 20.40 -7.45 10.71
C GLY A 14 20.05 -8.21 9.44
N GLU A 15 19.70 -9.50 9.56
CA GLU A 15 19.21 -10.35 8.46
C GLU A 15 17.67 -10.37 8.32
N GLY A 16 16.97 -9.53 9.10
CA GLY A 16 15.51 -9.42 9.05
C GLY A 16 14.97 -8.64 7.85
N TYR A 17 13.65 -8.70 7.69
CA TYR A 17 12.88 -8.01 6.65
C TYR A 17 12.15 -6.80 7.24
N LEU A 18 11.91 -5.77 6.43
CA LEU A 18 11.06 -4.64 6.80
C LEU A 18 9.67 -4.80 6.19
N VAL A 19 8.64 -4.59 7.01
CA VAL A 19 7.26 -4.44 6.54
C VAL A 19 6.90 -2.95 6.59
N LEU A 20 6.67 -2.34 5.43
CA LEU A 20 6.39 -0.91 5.31
C LEU A 20 4.92 -0.69 5.00
N GLY A 21 4.18 -0.21 5.99
CA GLY A 21 2.77 0.14 5.86
C GLY A 21 2.50 1.60 5.54
N GLU A 22 1.24 1.89 5.25
CA GLU A 22 0.72 3.24 5.13
C GLU A 22 -0.66 3.38 5.80
N CYS A 23 -1.01 4.63 6.12
CA CYS A 23 -2.37 5.01 6.52
C CYS A 23 -2.64 6.43 6.02
N VAL A 24 -3.05 6.55 4.76
CA VAL A 24 -3.29 7.83 4.08
C VAL A 24 -4.70 7.87 3.51
N VAL A 25 -5.54 8.70 4.11
CA VAL A 25 -6.87 9.00 3.55
C VAL A 25 -6.70 9.71 2.22
N GLY A 26 -7.35 9.20 1.17
CA GLY A 26 -7.16 9.69 -0.20
C GLY A 26 -5.95 9.09 -0.93
N GLY A 27 -5.18 8.21 -0.28
CA GLY A 27 -3.96 7.62 -0.84
C GLY A 27 -4.16 6.86 -2.16
N THR A 28 -5.36 6.32 -2.41
CA THR A 28 -5.65 5.66 -3.71
C THR A 28 -5.78 6.65 -4.86
N THR A 29 -6.16 7.91 -4.59
CA THR A 29 -6.23 8.98 -5.59
C THR A 29 -4.83 9.50 -5.91
N THR A 30 -4.00 9.75 -4.90
CA THR A 30 -2.59 10.14 -5.10
C THR A 30 -1.78 9.02 -5.74
N ALA A 31 -2.09 7.74 -5.46
CA ALA A 31 -1.53 6.60 -6.18
C ALA A 31 -1.87 6.64 -7.68
N LEU A 32 -3.14 6.86 -8.03
CA LEU A 32 -3.56 7.04 -9.42
C LEU A 32 -2.82 8.21 -10.08
N ALA A 33 -2.69 9.33 -9.37
CA ALA A 33 -2.02 10.52 -9.86
C ALA A 33 -0.54 10.28 -10.18
N VAL A 34 0.20 9.69 -9.23
CA VAL A 34 1.63 9.40 -9.39
C VAL A 34 1.86 8.37 -10.49
N LEU A 35 1.08 7.29 -10.53
CA LEU A 35 1.20 6.29 -11.61
C LEU A 35 0.96 6.94 -12.98
N THR A 36 -0.10 7.74 -13.11
CA THR A 36 -0.44 8.44 -14.36
C THR A 36 0.65 9.43 -14.75
N GLY A 37 1.16 10.23 -13.80
CA GLY A 37 2.22 11.20 -14.03
C GLY A 37 3.58 10.56 -14.39
N LEU A 38 3.81 9.32 -13.95
CA LEU A 38 4.96 8.50 -14.37
C LEU A 38 4.72 7.75 -15.69
N GLY A 39 3.61 8.01 -16.39
CA GLY A 39 3.29 7.42 -17.69
C GLY A 39 2.71 6.00 -17.62
N ILE A 40 2.27 5.54 -16.45
CA ILE A 40 1.67 4.21 -16.27
C ILE A 40 0.15 4.33 -16.44
N GLU A 41 -0.43 3.47 -17.28
CA GLU A 41 -1.88 3.35 -17.39
C GLU A 41 -2.43 2.75 -16.08
N ALA A 42 -3.13 3.60 -15.32
CA ALA A 42 -3.75 3.25 -14.05
C ALA A 42 -5.25 3.63 -13.97
N ARG A 43 -5.84 4.19 -15.02
CA ARG A 43 -7.25 4.62 -14.99
C ARG A 43 -8.16 3.42 -14.83
N ASN A 44 -9.10 3.48 -13.89
CA ASN A 44 -9.99 2.37 -13.54
C ASN A 44 -9.31 1.16 -12.88
N ARG A 45 -8.04 1.26 -12.47
CA ARG A 45 -7.27 0.13 -11.92
C ARG A 45 -6.98 0.24 -10.43
N VAL A 46 -7.11 1.43 -9.85
CA VAL A 46 -6.90 1.65 -8.41
C VAL A 46 -8.10 1.20 -7.55
N ASN A 47 -7.83 0.71 -6.34
CA ASN A 47 -8.88 0.25 -5.44
C ASN A 47 -9.53 1.40 -4.65
N SER A 48 -10.57 1.06 -3.88
CA SER A 48 -11.24 1.95 -2.92
C SER A 48 -11.58 1.18 -1.64
N SER A 49 -11.74 1.90 -0.53
CA SER A 49 -12.27 1.36 0.72
C SER A 49 -13.80 1.13 0.68
N HIS A 50 -14.45 1.51 -0.43
CA HIS A 50 -15.88 1.28 -0.65
C HIS A 50 -16.13 0.12 -1.64
N PRO A 51 -17.32 -0.51 -1.60
CA PRO A 51 -17.66 -1.61 -2.50
C PRO A 51 -17.60 -1.22 -3.98
N HIS A 52 -17.98 0.02 -4.29
CA HIS A 52 -17.83 0.60 -5.62
C HIS A 52 -16.74 1.67 -5.60
N CYS A 53 -15.79 1.58 -6.52
CA CYS A 53 -14.75 2.58 -6.67
C CYS A 53 -15.29 3.83 -7.38
N ASN A 54 -14.99 5.01 -6.84
CA ASN A 54 -15.36 6.32 -7.39
C ASN A 54 -14.37 6.79 -8.47
N HIS A 55 -14.15 5.95 -9.49
CA HIS A 55 -13.11 6.15 -10.51
C HIS A 55 -13.22 7.49 -11.24
N ASP A 56 -14.41 7.88 -11.67
CA ASP A 56 -14.58 9.13 -12.42
C ASP A 56 -14.21 10.37 -11.59
N GLN A 57 -14.55 10.36 -10.29
CA GLN A 57 -14.18 11.44 -9.38
C GLN A 57 -12.67 11.50 -9.18
N LYS A 58 -12.02 10.35 -8.94
CA LYS A 58 -10.56 10.28 -8.81
C LYS A 58 -9.88 10.77 -10.08
N TRP A 59 -10.36 10.31 -11.23
CA TRP A 59 -9.81 10.66 -12.54
C TRP A 59 -9.92 12.17 -12.80
N ALA A 60 -11.07 12.78 -12.52
CA ALA A 60 -11.24 14.22 -12.69
C ALA A 60 -10.24 15.04 -11.85
N VAL A 61 -10.05 14.67 -10.58
CA VAL A 61 -9.09 15.32 -9.67
C VAL A 61 -7.65 15.12 -10.15
N VAL A 62 -7.31 13.91 -10.60
CA VAL A 62 -5.98 13.58 -11.12
C VAL A 62 -5.66 14.37 -12.39
N CYS A 63 -6.58 14.42 -13.35
CA CYS A 63 -6.41 15.22 -14.56
C CYS A 63 -6.25 16.69 -14.25
N GLN A 64 -7.05 17.23 -13.32
CA GLN A 64 -6.93 18.62 -12.90
C GLN A 64 -5.55 18.91 -12.28
N GLY A 65 -5.06 18.04 -11.38
CA GLY A 65 -3.76 18.20 -10.75
C GLY A 65 -2.61 18.13 -11.75
N LEU A 66 -2.62 17.13 -12.63
CA LEU A 66 -1.57 16.95 -13.65
C LEU A 66 -1.57 18.06 -14.70
N ALA A 67 -2.74 18.58 -15.10
CA ALA A 67 -2.84 19.68 -16.06
C ALA A 67 -2.34 21.02 -15.49
N ALA A 68 -2.43 21.21 -14.16
CA ALA A 68 -1.93 22.38 -13.47
C ALA A 68 -0.44 22.28 -13.07
N ALA A 69 0.14 21.08 -13.19
CA ALA A 69 1.51 20.82 -12.76
C ALA A 69 2.52 21.17 -13.84
N GLU A 70 3.59 21.88 -13.46
CA GLU A 70 4.77 22.09 -14.29
C GLU A 70 5.73 20.90 -14.12
N LEU A 71 5.36 19.75 -14.70
CA LEU A 71 6.16 18.54 -14.60
C LEU A 71 7.48 18.69 -15.37
N THR A 72 8.54 18.16 -14.78
CA THR A 72 9.85 18.00 -15.43
C THR A 72 10.13 16.51 -15.64
N ASP A 73 11.25 16.19 -16.28
CA ASP A 73 11.69 14.80 -16.41
C ASP A 73 12.07 14.14 -15.06
N ASP A 74 12.18 14.94 -13.98
CA ASP A 74 12.46 14.44 -12.64
C ASP A 74 11.21 13.80 -12.03
N PRO A 75 11.24 12.51 -11.64
CA PRO A 75 10.12 11.84 -10.97
C PRO A 75 9.69 12.53 -9.66
N LEU A 76 10.58 13.31 -9.03
CA LEU A 76 10.21 14.12 -7.86
C LEU A 76 9.20 15.23 -8.20
N SER A 77 9.20 15.75 -9.44
CA SER A 77 8.22 16.77 -9.85
C SER A 77 6.79 16.22 -9.82
N VAL A 78 6.60 14.96 -10.22
CA VAL A 78 5.31 14.26 -10.21
C VAL A 78 4.78 14.11 -8.79
N VAL A 79 5.57 13.52 -7.89
CA VAL A 79 5.12 13.29 -6.50
C VAL A 79 4.96 14.60 -5.73
N ALA A 80 5.77 15.63 -6.04
CA ALA A 80 5.62 16.95 -5.45
C ALA A 80 4.31 17.65 -5.88
N ALA A 81 3.87 17.45 -7.12
CA ALA A 81 2.68 18.08 -7.65
C ALA A 81 1.38 17.37 -7.24
N VAL A 82 1.35 16.03 -7.32
CA VAL A 82 0.09 15.26 -7.22
C VAL A 82 0.14 14.05 -6.30
N GLY A 83 1.31 13.77 -5.70
CA GLY A 83 1.48 12.67 -4.76
C GLY A 83 1.10 13.04 -3.33
N ASP A 84 1.45 12.15 -2.41
CA ASP A 84 1.42 12.40 -0.98
C ASP A 84 2.81 12.18 -0.33
N PRO A 85 3.07 12.75 0.86
CA PRO A 85 4.38 12.63 1.50
C PRO A 85 4.77 11.19 1.86
N MET A 86 3.81 10.29 2.06
CA MET A 86 4.10 8.89 2.39
C MET A 86 4.78 8.22 1.20
N GLN A 87 4.30 8.45 -0.02
CA GLN A 87 4.84 7.81 -1.22
C GLN A 87 6.34 8.05 -1.41
N VAL A 88 6.79 9.31 -1.35
CA VAL A 88 8.21 9.66 -1.55
C VAL A 88 9.10 9.20 -0.39
N VAL A 89 8.58 9.22 0.84
CA VAL A 89 9.30 8.70 2.01
C VAL A 89 9.47 7.19 1.91
N ALA A 90 8.40 6.46 1.60
CA ALA A 90 8.40 5.01 1.44
C ALA A 90 9.30 4.57 0.29
N ALA A 91 9.24 5.25 -0.87
CA ALA A 91 10.10 4.97 -2.02
C ALA A 91 11.58 5.14 -1.68
N GLY A 92 11.95 6.25 -1.02
CA GLY A 92 13.32 6.49 -0.58
C GLY A 92 13.81 5.50 0.48
N LEU A 93 12.93 5.02 1.36
CA LEU A 93 13.23 4.00 2.35
C LEU A 93 13.48 2.66 1.66
N ALA A 94 12.55 2.24 0.78
CA ALA A 94 12.63 1.00 0.03
C ALA A 94 13.90 0.92 -0.84
N LEU A 95 14.27 2.02 -1.51
CA LEU A 95 15.54 2.16 -2.25
C LEU A 95 16.76 1.95 -1.36
N ALA A 96 16.82 2.63 -0.21
CA ALA A 96 17.97 2.54 0.67
C ALA A 96 18.13 1.15 1.30
N VAL A 97 17.02 0.50 1.66
CA VAL A 97 17.04 -0.82 2.29
C VAL A 97 17.38 -1.90 1.27
N SER A 98 16.68 -1.94 0.14
CA SER A 98 16.96 -2.91 -0.93
C SER A 98 18.35 -2.74 -1.53
N GLY A 99 18.83 -1.50 -1.71
CA GLY A 99 20.18 -1.21 -2.18
C GLY A 99 21.30 -1.78 -1.29
N LEU A 100 20.99 -2.03 -0.01
CA LEU A 100 21.88 -2.68 0.96
C LEU A 100 21.67 -4.20 1.06
N GLY A 101 20.87 -4.79 0.17
CA GLY A 101 20.60 -6.24 0.15
C GLY A 101 19.74 -6.69 1.33
N ARG A 102 18.70 -5.93 1.64
CA ARG A 102 17.72 -6.26 2.69
C ARG A 102 16.32 -6.25 2.11
N GLY A 103 15.55 -7.26 2.48
CA GLY A 103 14.21 -7.44 1.95
C GLY A 103 13.19 -6.46 2.52
N VAL A 104 12.28 -5.99 1.67
CA VAL A 104 11.21 -5.05 2.00
C VAL A 104 9.88 -5.58 1.46
N LEU A 105 8.92 -5.76 2.36
CA LEU A 105 7.52 -5.96 2.01
C LEU A 105 6.80 -4.61 2.06
N LEU A 106 6.45 -4.08 0.89
CA LEU A 106 5.59 -2.91 0.74
C LEU A 106 4.14 -3.35 1.05
N ALA A 107 3.68 -3.08 2.26
CA ALA A 107 2.45 -3.60 2.83
C ALA A 107 1.27 -2.68 2.57
N GLY A 108 0.58 -2.91 1.47
CA GLY A 108 -0.59 -2.16 1.03
C GLY A 108 -1.01 -2.54 -0.39
N GLY A 109 -2.10 -1.93 -0.84
CA GLY A 109 -2.66 -2.18 -2.17
C GLY A 109 -2.03 -1.33 -3.26
N THR A 110 -2.87 -0.72 -4.10
CA THR A 110 -2.46 0.14 -5.23
C THR A 110 -1.54 1.29 -4.83
N GLN A 111 -1.62 1.77 -3.58
CA GLN A 111 -0.71 2.76 -3.02
C GLN A 111 0.75 2.29 -3.04
N MET A 112 0.99 1.04 -2.66
CA MET A 112 2.34 0.46 -2.64
C MET A 112 2.85 0.12 -4.05
N LEU A 113 1.97 -0.08 -5.03
CA LEU A 113 2.34 -0.15 -6.44
C LEU A 113 2.80 1.21 -6.99
N ALA A 114 2.19 2.32 -6.54
CA ALA A 114 2.67 3.66 -6.84
C ALA A 114 4.04 3.94 -6.18
N VAL A 115 4.24 3.48 -4.94
CA VAL A 115 5.56 3.53 -4.26
C VAL A 115 6.61 2.76 -5.04
N TRP A 116 6.30 1.54 -5.49
CA TRP A 116 7.19 0.73 -6.32
C TRP A 116 7.60 1.47 -7.60
N ALA A 117 6.61 1.98 -8.34
CA ALA A 117 6.84 2.71 -9.58
C ALA A 117 7.69 3.96 -9.37
N LEU A 118 7.38 4.75 -8.34
CA LEU A 118 8.15 5.94 -7.98
C LEU A 118 9.58 5.58 -7.59
N ALA A 119 9.78 4.52 -6.80
CA ALA A 119 11.10 4.10 -6.36
C ALA A 119 11.97 3.64 -7.55
N LYS A 120 11.38 2.88 -8.49
CA LYS A 120 12.03 2.51 -9.76
C LYS A 120 12.41 3.76 -10.57
N ALA A 121 11.47 4.68 -10.79
CA ALA A 121 11.71 5.90 -11.56
C ALA A 121 12.83 6.75 -10.93
N LEU A 122 12.84 6.90 -9.60
CA LEU A 122 13.91 7.59 -8.87
C LEU A 122 15.25 6.86 -8.98
N ALA A 123 15.27 5.53 -8.96
CA ALA A 123 16.49 4.76 -9.15
C ALA A 123 17.10 5.02 -10.53
N ASP A 124 16.27 4.93 -11.57
CA ASP A 124 16.67 5.11 -12.96
C ASP A 124 17.16 6.54 -13.22
N TYR A 125 16.41 7.54 -12.74
CA TYR A 125 16.73 8.95 -12.96
C TYR A 125 17.99 9.41 -12.20
N TYR A 126 18.15 9.02 -10.95
CA TYR A 126 19.26 9.46 -10.09
C TYR A 126 20.44 8.47 -10.03
N GLY A 127 20.38 7.34 -10.75
CA GLY A 127 21.40 6.29 -10.71
C GLY A 127 21.56 5.67 -9.31
N LEU A 128 20.45 5.46 -8.59
CA LEU A 128 20.50 4.93 -7.22
C LEU A 128 20.58 3.40 -7.23
N PRO A 129 21.25 2.78 -6.24
CA PRO A 129 21.19 1.34 -6.06
C PRO A 129 19.74 0.87 -5.87
N TRP A 130 19.33 -0.12 -6.65
CA TRP A 130 18.01 -0.71 -6.64
C TRP A 130 18.14 -2.22 -6.88
N ARG A 131 17.58 -3.01 -5.96
CA ARG A 131 17.58 -4.48 -6.03
C ARG A 131 16.13 -4.98 -6.00
N PRO A 132 15.42 -5.01 -7.14
CA PRO A 132 14.00 -5.33 -7.18
C PRO A 132 13.67 -6.71 -6.61
N GLU A 133 14.62 -7.64 -6.65
CA GLU A 133 14.54 -8.97 -6.05
C GLU A 133 14.41 -8.94 -4.51
N GLU A 134 14.77 -7.84 -3.86
CA GLU A 134 14.61 -7.60 -2.43
C GLU A 134 13.28 -6.91 -2.09
N LEU A 135 12.45 -6.58 -3.07
CA LEU A 135 11.16 -5.94 -2.82
C LEU A 135 9.99 -6.83 -3.25
N MET A 136 8.90 -6.74 -2.50
CA MET A 136 7.62 -7.33 -2.86
C MET A 136 6.48 -6.46 -2.37
N VAL A 137 5.35 -6.45 -3.08
CA VAL A 137 4.11 -5.83 -2.61
C VAL A 137 3.24 -6.89 -1.96
N GLY A 138 2.87 -6.66 -0.70
CA GLY A 138 2.00 -7.53 0.09
C GLY A 138 0.69 -6.84 0.41
N THR A 139 -0.43 -7.45 0.03
CA THR A 139 -1.76 -6.90 0.29
C THR A 139 -2.72 -7.95 0.86
N THR A 140 -4.02 -7.65 0.95
CA THR A 140 -5.08 -8.61 1.31
C THR A 140 -5.72 -9.22 0.07
N ARG A 141 -6.33 -10.40 0.21
CA ARG A 141 -7.14 -10.96 -0.88
C ARG A 141 -8.29 -10.05 -1.31
N TRP A 142 -8.83 -9.24 -0.40
CA TRP A 142 -9.93 -8.33 -0.71
C TRP A 142 -9.53 -7.23 -1.68
N VAL A 143 -8.27 -6.79 -1.66
CA VAL A 143 -7.72 -5.86 -2.66
C VAL A 143 -7.39 -6.60 -3.95
N ALA A 144 -6.65 -7.72 -3.85
CA ALA A 144 -6.17 -8.44 -5.02
C ALA A 144 -7.30 -9.02 -5.89
N ALA A 145 -8.43 -9.38 -5.29
CA ALA A 145 -9.61 -9.91 -5.97
C ALA A 145 -10.76 -8.90 -6.13
N ASP A 146 -10.53 -7.61 -5.85
CA ASP A 146 -11.55 -6.56 -6.00
C ASP A 146 -11.90 -6.35 -7.49
N PRO A 147 -13.12 -6.66 -7.94
CA PRO A 147 -13.49 -6.52 -9.35
C PRO A 147 -13.65 -5.06 -9.79
N THR A 148 -13.63 -4.11 -8.84
CA THR A 148 -13.70 -2.67 -9.15
C THR A 148 -12.33 -2.04 -9.38
N GLY A 149 -11.24 -2.78 -9.17
CA GLY A 149 -9.88 -2.39 -9.52
C GLY A 149 -9.18 -3.48 -10.33
N ASP A 150 -7.88 -3.32 -10.52
CA ASP A 150 -7.03 -4.30 -11.21
C ASP A 150 -5.63 -4.29 -10.58
N THR A 151 -5.55 -4.62 -9.28
CA THR A 151 -4.26 -4.67 -8.56
C THR A 151 -3.28 -5.64 -9.22
N PRO A 152 -3.67 -6.88 -9.63
CA PRO A 152 -2.74 -7.80 -10.28
C PRO A 152 -2.23 -7.30 -11.62
N GLY A 153 -3.11 -6.75 -12.47
CA GLY A 153 -2.69 -6.18 -13.73
C GLY A 153 -1.83 -4.93 -13.55
N LEU A 154 -2.12 -4.09 -12.55
CA LEU A 154 -1.30 -2.92 -12.26
C LEU A 154 0.08 -3.32 -11.73
N ALA A 155 0.17 -4.37 -10.91
CA ALA A 155 1.42 -4.96 -10.49
C ALA A 155 2.24 -5.47 -11.67
N ALA A 156 1.60 -6.17 -12.61
CA ALA A 156 2.25 -6.60 -13.85
C ALA A 156 2.75 -5.40 -14.69
N ALA A 157 1.95 -4.34 -14.80
CA ALA A 157 2.32 -3.14 -15.56
C ALA A 157 3.55 -2.41 -14.99
N VAL A 158 3.73 -2.42 -13.67
CA VAL A 158 4.91 -1.81 -13.01
C VAL A 158 6.07 -2.81 -12.79
N GLY A 159 5.84 -4.09 -13.08
CA GLY A 159 6.81 -5.17 -12.87
C GLY A 159 7.06 -5.51 -11.39
N ALA A 160 6.05 -5.33 -10.53
CA ALA A 160 6.14 -5.63 -9.11
C ALA A 160 5.66 -7.07 -8.79
N PRO A 161 6.44 -7.87 -8.04
CA PRO A 161 5.93 -9.08 -7.42
C PRO A 161 4.81 -8.73 -6.43
N LEU A 162 3.70 -9.44 -6.53
CA LEU A 162 2.51 -9.23 -5.70
C LEU A 162 2.13 -10.52 -4.96
N ILE A 163 1.90 -10.42 -3.66
CA ILE A 163 1.36 -11.49 -2.82
C ILE A 163 0.17 -10.96 -2.00
N ALA A 164 -0.81 -11.81 -1.75
CA ALA A 164 -2.02 -11.46 -1.00
C ALA A 164 -2.22 -12.38 0.20
N ALA A 165 -2.51 -11.80 1.36
CA ALA A 165 -2.91 -12.52 2.55
C ALA A 165 -4.32 -13.12 2.35
N ASP A 166 -4.45 -14.42 2.60
CA ASP A 166 -5.72 -15.14 2.55
C ASP A 166 -6.55 -14.91 3.84
N LEU A 167 -6.90 -13.66 4.10
CA LEU A 167 -7.73 -13.28 5.25
C LEU A 167 -9.20 -13.62 5.00
N ASN A 168 -9.90 -14.22 5.97
CA ASN A 168 -11.32 -14.55 5.82
C ASN A 168 -12.12 -14.21 7.07
N PHE A 169 -13.03 -13.26 6.94
CA PHE A 169 -13.91 -12.78 8.01
C PHE A 169 -15.37 -13.23 7.82
N SER A 170 -15.68 -14.08 6.83
CA SER A 170 -17.05 -14.55 6.56
C SER A 170 -17.72 -15.23 7.75
N SER A 171 -16.95 -15.97 8.57
CA SER A 171 -17.42 -16.67 9.76
C SER A 171 -17.39 -15.81 11.03
N SER A 172 -16.98 -14.54 10.95
CA SER A 172 -16.90 -13.67 12.12
C SER A 172 -18.27 -13.49 12.77
N ARG A 173 -18.32 -13.40 14.11
CA ARG A 173 -19.54 -13.03 14.83
C ARG A 173 -19.90 -11.55 14.68
N TYR A 174 -18.94 -10.68 14.38
CA TYR A 174 -19.13 -9.24 14.24
C TYR A 174 -19.51 -8.84 12.81
N ALA A 175 -20.64 -8.15 12.66
CA ALA A 175 -21.09 -7.66 11.34
C ALA A 175 -20.09 -6.70 10.69
N SER A 176 -19.39 -5.88 11.48
CA SER A 176 -18.35 -4.97 10.99
C SER A 176 -17.15 -5.67 10.36
N LEU A 177 -16.78 -6.86 10.85
CA LEU A 177 -15.71 -7.65 10.23
C LEU A 177 -16.22 -8.36 8.98
N ARG A 178 -17.43 -8.93 9.01
CA ARG A 178 -18.05 -9.53 7.81
C ARG A 178 -18.21 -8.54 6.66
N ALA A 179 -18.28 -7.24 6.94
CA ALA A 179 -18.35 -6.20 5.91
C ALA A 179 -17.11 -6.16 4.98
N TYR A 180 -15.94 -6.64 5.42
CA TYR A 180 -14.77 -6.77 4.54
C TYR A 180 -15.04 -7.68 3.35
N GLU A 181 -15.82 -8.74 3.54
CA GLU A 181 -16.24 -9.66 2.48
C GLU A 181 -17.18 -9.02 1.44
N GLN A 182 -17.74 -7.86 1.77
CA GLN A 182 -18.65 -7.09 0.93
C GLN A 182 -17.94 -5.92 0.24
N GLY A 183 -16.61 -5.87 0.30
CA GLY A 183 -15.81 -4.83 -0.34
C GLY A 183 -15.67 -3.53 0.47
N PHE A 184 -15.96 -3.55 1.77
CA PHE A 184 -15.63 -2.43 2.66
C PHE A 184 -14.22 -2.55 3.21
N VAL A 185 -13.57 -1.40 3.39
CA VAL A 185 -12.20 -1.24 3.92
C VAL A 185 -11.13 -1.88 3.05
N LYS A 186 -11.15 -3.21 2.93
CA LYS A 186 -10.23 -4.09 2.17
C LYS A 186 -8.79 -4.12 2.69
N GLU A 187 -8.19 -2.96 2.97
CA GLU A 187 -6.78 -2.83 3.34
C GLU A 187 -6.56 -1.55 4.16
N GLY A 188 -5.38 -1.46 4.78
CA GLY A 188 -4.87 -0.26 5.43
C GLY A 188 -3.99 -0.62 6.62
N VAL A 189 -3.11 0.29 7.03
CA VAL A 189 -2.27 0.13 8.23
C VAL A 189 -1.44 -1.16 8.18
N ALA A 190 -0.93 -1.52 6.98
CA ALA A 190 -0.17 -2.74 6.73
C ALA A 190 -0.90 -4.06 6.98
N ALA A 191 -2.23 -4.10 7.08
CA ALA A 191 -2.95 -5.30 7.51
C ALA A 191 -2.60 -6.55 6.69
N GLY A 192 -2.58 -6.44 5.35
CA GLY A 192 -2.16 -7.53 4.48
C GLY A 192 -0.71 -7.98 4.73
N GLY A 193 0.23 -7.05 4.82
CA GLY A 193 1.64 -7.36 5.08
C GLY A 193 1.89 -7.98 6.45
N CYS A 194 1.21 -7.50 7.50
CA CYS A 194 1.30 -8.10 8.84
C CYS A 194 0.68 -9.49 8.89
N ALA A 195 -0.41 -9.73 8.17
CA ALA A 195 -1.02 -11.05 8.06
C ALA A 195 -0.09 -12.04 7.34
N LEU A 196 0.57 -11.61 6.26
CA LEU A 196 1.60 -12.39 5.58
C LEU A 196 2.79 -12.69 6.50
N ALA A 197 3.28 -11.70 7.25
CA ALA A 197 4.37 -11.90 8.21
C ALA A 197 3.99 -12.91 9.31
N ALA A 198 2.76 -12.83 9.84
CA ALA A 198 2.27 -13.80 10.83
C ALA A 198 2.17 -15.21 10.24
N HIS A 199 1.71 -15.34 9.00
CA HIS A 199 1.68 -16.61 8.30
C HIS A 199 3.09 -17.19 8.11
N LEU A 200 4.02 -16.41 7.58
CA LEU A 200 5.38 -16.86 7.27
C LEU A 200 6.23 -17.15 8.51
N THR A 201 6.02 -16.42 9.61
CA THR A 201 6.86 -16.55 10.82
C THR A 201 6.27 -17.46 11.89
N ALA A 202 4.93 -17.58 11.94
CA ALA A 202 4.24 -18.32 12.99
C ALA A 202 3.22 -19.34 12.45
N ASN A 203 3.13 -19.53 11.13
CA ASN A 203 2.19 -20.44 10.47
C ASN A 203 0.72 -20.19 10.85
N TRP A 204 0.36 -18.93 11.10
CA TRP A 204 -1.01 -18.56 11.42
C TRP A 204 -1.92 -18.74 10.19
N SER A 205 -3.07 -19.36 10.41
CA SER A 205 -4.13 -19.48 9.41
C SER A 205 -5.03 -18.24 9.40
N ALA A 206 -5.90 -18.14 8.39
CA ALA A 206 -6.98 -17.16 8.35
C ALA A 206 -7.86 -17.20 9.61
N GLY A 207 -8.11 -18.42 10.13
CA GLY A 207 -8.91 -18.63 11.33
C GLY A 207 -8.21 -18.14 12.60
N ASP A 208 -6.90 -18.36 12.72
CA ASP A 208 -6.10 -17.87 13.85
C ASP A 208 -6.09 -16.34 13.88
N LEU A 209 -5.87 -15.71 12.72
CA LEU A 209 -5.91 -14.25 12.56
C LEU A 209 -7.29 -13.69 12.92
N LEU A 210 -8.37 -14.28 12.40
CA LEU A 210 -9.73 -13.87 12.75
C LEU A 210 -9.98 -13.98 14.26
N ALA A 211 -9.63 -15.10 14.89
CA ALA A 211 -9.81 -15.30 16.33
C ALA A 211 -9.06 -14.23 17.15
N ARG A 212 -7.85 -13.84 16.73
CA ARG A 212 -7.08 -12.77 17.37
C ARG A 212 -7.70 -11.39 17.17
N VAL A 213 -8.17 -11.07 15.96
CA VAL A 213 -8.87 -9.81 15.68
C VAL A 213 -10.15 -9.70 16.52
N GLU A 214 -10.93 -10.77 16.60
CA GLU A 214 -12.17 -10.80 17.40
C GLU A 214 -11.92 -10.66 18.90
N ALA A 215 -10.79 -11.17 19.41
CA ALA A 215 -10.42 -11.04 20.81
C ALA A 215 -10.09 -9.59 21.20
N LEU A 216 -9.63 -8.76 20.25
CA LEU A 216 -9.30 -7.35 20.48
C LEU A 216 -10.55 -6.46 20.48
N LEU A 217 -11.59 -6.77 19.71
CA LEU A 217 -12.76 -5.90 19.54
C LEU A 217 -13.48 -5.50 20.86
N PRO A 218 -13.73 -6.40 21.83
CA PRO A 218 -14.32 -6.02 23.11
C PRO A 218 -13.50 -5.00 23.90
N THR A 219 -12.17 -5.01 23.72
CA THR A 219 -11.24 -4.11 24.43
C THR A 219 -11.24 -2.69 23.85
N VAL A 220 -11.76 -2.50 22.64
CA VAL A 220 -11.88 -1.20 21.94
C VAL A 220 -13.27 -0.58 22.14
N SER A 221 -13.96 -0.95 23.23
CA SER A 221 -15.25 -0.35 23.59
C SER A 221 -15.11 1.17 23.72
N THR A 222 -15.67 1.89 22.76
CA THR A 222 -15.82 3.34 22.82
C THR A 222 -16.77 3.66 23.98
N PRO A 223 -16.43 4.58 24.90
CA PRO A 223 -17.41 5.05 25.86
C PRO A 223 -18.58 5.68 25.10
N PRO A 224 -19.83 5.55 25.59
CA PRO A 224 -21.00 6.08 24.91
C PRO A 224 -20.84 7.59 24.65
N LEU A 225 -21.38 8.05 23.51
CA LEU A 225 -21.36 9.45 23.04
C LEU A 225 -21.80 10.48 24.10
N SER A 226 -22.55 10.05 25.13
CA SER A 226 -23.00 10.88 26.26
C SER A 226 -21.88 11.36 27.19
N GLN A 227 -20.62 10.96 26.98
CA GLN A 227 -19.46 11.41 27.77
C GLN A 227 -18.44 12.23 26.97
N ARG A 228 -18.81 12.71 25.77
CA ARG A 228 -17.91 13.50 24.89
C ARG A 228 -18.43 14.91 24.57
N LEU A 229 -19.30 15.46 25.41
CA LEU A 229 -19.69 16.87 25.39
C LEU A 229 -19.57 17.44 26.81
#